data_AF-A0A426QF27-F1
#
_entry.id   AF-A0A426QF27-F1
#
_cell.length_a   1.000
_cell.length_b   1.000
_cell.length_c   1.000
_cell.angle_alpha   90.00
_cell.angle_beta   90.00
_cell.angle_gamma   90.00
#
_symmetry.space_group_name_H-M   'P 1'
#
loop_
_entity.id
_entity.type
_entity.pdbx_description
1 polymer ?
#
loop_
_entity_poly.entity_id
_entity_poly.type
_entity_poly.pdbx_seq_one_letter_code
_entity_poly.pdbx_strand_id
1 'polypeptide(L)'
;MIGCVCSSIAPGTTHTERYREGLTEVNCYIDAGNSRIKAHLARRSQKTVEPVVIDWPAANESDPVGALATRLEPLLVDEKGRSPKQVVLASVVEPRRRDWLGTAIAEVCPQAECRWLEVPGKCCHVRVAYESPADLGVDRFCAMIEARACHPDRPLAVINAGTAITLDVLAADGQHLGGLILPGWRAQLQALRAAAPALAPAIESLEHAGEFAEPRDTAAPVPETTRRLGLAADTATAIELGRHWLIAAGVNQMLSVWQERLADEGPLLAVIAGGDADRLADLIDPALEHCLEADLVLAGVVRLARARR
;
A
#
# COMPACT_ATOMS: atom_id res chain seq x y z
N MET A 1 21.60 -10.91 37.99
CA MET A 1 22.44 -10.31 36.93
C MET A 1 22.42 -11.30 35.78
N ILE A 2 21.76 -11.06 34.66
CA ILE A 2 21.97 -9.98 33.69
C ILE A 2 20.60 -9.38 33.29
N GLY A 3 20.48 -8.06 33.37
CA GLY A 3 19.22 -7.33 33.15
C GLY A 3 18.89 -7.16 31.68
N CYS A 4 17.63 -7.45 31.33
CA CYS A 4 17.03 -7.09 30.06
C CYS A 4 16.65 -5.61 30.12
N VAL A 5 17.27 -4.78 29.28
CA VAL A 5 16.96 -3.36 29.19
C VAL A 5 15.72 -3.21 28.30
N CYS A 6 14.54 -3.22 28.90
CA CYS A 6 13.34 -2.68 28.28
C CYS A 6 13.50 -1.16 28.18
N SER A 7 13.75 -0.63 26.98
CA SER A 7 13.49 0.78 26.70
C SER A 7 12.00 0.94 26.42
N SER A 8 11.30 1.57 27.36
CA SER A 8 9.94 2.07 27.19
C SER A 8 9.89 3.08 26.05
N ILE A 9 9.19 2.79 24.96
CA ILE A 9 8.93 3.76 23.89
C ILE A 9 7.74 4.62 24.31
N ALA A 10 7.97 5.92 24.44
CA ALA A 10 6.93 6.90 24.75
C ALA A 10 5.97 7.07 23.56
N PRO A 11 4.65 7.21 23.79
CA PRO A 11 3.71 7.55 22.73
C PRO A 11 3.96 8.99 22.27
N GLY A 12 4.34 9.17 21.00
CA GLY A 12 4.60 10.49 20.42
C GLY A 12 5.81 10.60 19.48
N THR A 13 6.46 9.50 19.11
CA THR A 13 7.56 9.53 18.13
C THR A 13 7.00 9.71 16.71
N THR A 14 7.26 10.87 16.12
CA THR A 14 6.92 11.19 14.72
C THR A 14 7.58 10.19 13.75
N HIS A 15 6.93 9.97 12.59
CA HIS A 15 7.26 8.95 11.58
C HIS A 15 8.72 8.92 11.07
N THR A 16 9.54 9.92 11.41
CA THR A 16 10.86 10.15 10.81
C THR A 16 12.03 9.47 11.53
N GLU A 17 11.86 8.88 12.72
CA GLU A 17 12.98 8.34 13.50
C GLU A 17 13.15 6.80 13.45
N ARG A 18 12.22 6.06 12.84
CA ARG A 18 12.15 4.58 12.93
C ARG A 18 13.16 3.80 12.06
N TYR A 19 14.03 4.48 11.30
CA TYR A 19 14.91 3.85 10.30
C TYR A 19 16.38 3.71 10.71
N ARG A 20 16.77 4.11 11.93
CA ARG A 20 18.18 4.45 12.24
C ARG A 20 19.09 3.33 12.74
N GLU A 21 18.58 2.23 13.29
CA GLU A 21 19.46 1.26 13.95
C GLU A 21 19.78 0.04 13.08
N GLY A 22 21.07 -0.18 12.80
CA GLY A 22 21.63 -1.44 12.31
C GLY A 22 22.08 -1.53 10.84
N LEU A 23 22.04 -0.45 10.05
CA LEU A 23 22.46 -0.51 8.64
C LEU A 23 23.99 -0.40 8.50
N THR A 24 24.65 -1.55 8.38
CA THR A 24 26.08 -1.62 8.00
C THR A 24 26.29 -1.46 6.49
N GLU A 25 25.24 -1.60 5.66
CA GLU A 25 25.30 -1.66 4.19
C GLU A 25 24.14 -0.91 3.50
N VAL A 26 24.37 -0.40 2.28
CA VAL A 26 23.35 0.30 1.47
C VAL A 26 22.49 -0.73 0.74
N ASN A 27 21.18 -0.72 1.01
CA ASN A 27 20.20 -1.60 0.35
C ASN A 27 19.07 -0.78 -0.26
N CYS A 28 18.51 -1.25 -1.36
CA CYS A 28 17.28 -0.71 -1.95
C CYS A 28 16.10 -1.65 -1.66
N TYR A 29 14.96 -1.08 -1.30
CA TYR A 29 13.71 -1.79 -1.05
C TYR A 29 12.66 -1.29 -2.02
N ILE A 30 11.95 -2.21 -2.68
CA ILE A 30 11.00 -1.90 -3.74
C ILE A 30 9.66 -2.57 -3.45
N ASP A 31 8.59 -1.80 -3.57
CA ASP A 31 7.20 -2.25 -3.69
C ASP A 31 6.75 -2.02 -5.14
N ALA A 32 6.68 -3.10 -5.92
CA ALA A 32 6.26 -3.09 -7.31
C ALA A 32 4.76 -3.44 -7.39
N GLY A 33 3.92 -2.40 -7.33
CA GLY A 33 2.47 -2.50 -7.49
C GLY A 33 2.02 -2.35 -8.94
N ASN A 34 0.75 -2.64 -9.22
CA ASN A 34 0.20 -2.65 -10.59
C ASN A 34 0.13 -1.28 -11.28
N SER A 35 0.16 -0.18 -10.52
CA SER A 35 0.07 1.17 -11.08
C SER A 35 1.37 1.96 -10.99
N ARG A 36 2.19 1.72 -9.96
CA ARG A 36 3.47 2.41 -9.76
C ARG A 36 4.42 1.51 -8.99
N ILE A 37 5.70 1.83 -9.08
CA ILE A 37 6.77 1.25 -8.28
C ILE A 37 7.13 2.28 -7.20
N LYS A 38 7.15 1.88 -5.94
CA LYS A 38 7.68 2.68 -4.84
C LYS A 38 9.00 2.11 -4.38
N ALA A 39 10.02 2.94 -4.22
CA ALA A 39 11.35 2.48 -3.86
C ALA A 39 12.00 3.35 -2.80
N HIS A 40 12.73 2.73 -1.89
CA HIS A 40 13.49 3.41 -0.83
C HIS A 40 14.92 2.88 -0.78
N LEU A 41 15.88 3.79 -0.94
CA LEU A 41 17.29 3.50 -0.78
C LEU A 41 17.73 3.81 0.66
N ALA A 42 18.02 2.77 1.44
CA ALA A 42 18.47 2.92 2.81
C ALA A 42 19.98 3.20 2.84
N ARG A 43 20.37 4.44 3.16
CA ARG A 43 21.79 4.86 3.31
C ARG A 43 22.17 5.10 4.78
N ARG A 44 23.41 4.75 5.14
CA ARG A 44 24.00 4.85 6.49
C ARG A 44 23.84 6.22 7.19
N SER A 45 23.77 7.32 6.45
CA SER A 45 23.84 8.69 6.97
C SER A 45 22.64 9.57 6.65
N GLN A 46 21.65 9.07 5.89
CA GLN A 46 20.48 9.88 5.54
C GLN A 46 19.37 9.71 6.58
N LYS A 47 18.80 10.84 7.01
CA LYS A 47 17.46 10.86 7.58
C LYS A 47 16.51 10.23 6.56
N THR A 48 15.52 9.49 7.06
CA THR A 48 14.42 8.89 6.32
C THR A 48 14.02 9.77 5.13
N VAL A 49 14.35 9.30 3.93
CA VAL A 49 13.98 9.97 2.67
C VAL A 49 12.63 9.41 2.26
N GLU A 50 11.72 10.28 1.83
CA GLU A 50 10.46 9.84 1.22
C GLU A 50 10.73 8.85 0.09
N PRO A 51 9.88 7.82 -0.08
CA PRO A 51 10.05 6.87 -1.16
C PRO A 51 9.98 7.56 -2.52
N VAL A 52 10.85 7.13 -3.43
CA VAL A 52 10.78 7.54 -4.83
C VAL A 52 9.68 6.75 -5.51
N VAL A 53 8.77 7.46 -6.18
CA VAL A 53 7.74 6.88 -7.03
C VAL A 53 8.28 6.81 -8.46
N ILE A 54 8.17 5.63 -9.07
CA ILE A 54 8.61 5.36 -10.44
C ILE A 54 7.42 4.80 -11.21
N ASP A 55 7.12 5.41 -12.34
CA ASP A 55 6.05 4.95 -13.22
C ASP A 55 6.49 3.73 -14.03
N TRP A 56 5.53 2.84 -14.30
CA TRP A 56 5.73 1.78 -15.28
C TRP A 56 5.90 2.37 -16.69
N PRO A 57 6.62 1.68 -17.60
CA PRO A 57 6.60 2.01 -19.01
C PRO A 57 5.18 1.99 -19.56
N ALA A 58 4.92 2.85 -20.55
CA ALA A 58 3.66 2.82 -21.26
C ALA A 58 3.48 1.49 -22.01
N ALA A 59 2.24 1.08 -22.27
CA ALA A 59 1.96 -0.20 -22.92
C ALA A 59 2.55 -0.31 -24.34
N ASN A 60 2.79 0.82 -25.00
CA ASN A 60 3.39 0.94 -26.33
C ASN A 60 4.89 1.26 -26.31
N GLU A 61 5.55 1.20 -25.15
CA GLU A 61 7.00 1.40 -25.03
C GLU A 61 7.75 0.33 -25.84
N SER A 62 8.70 0.76 -26.68
CA SER A 62 9.48 -0.12 -27.55
C SER A 62 10.61 -0.80 -26.79
N ASP A 63 11.20 -0.11 -25.81
CA ASP A 63 12.21 -0.63 -24.89
C ASP A 63 11.81 -0.40 -23.42
N PRO A 64 10.90 -1.22 -22.88
CA PRO A 64 10.43 -1.07 -21.50
C PRO A 64 11.51 -1.31 -20.46
N VAL A 65 12.54 -2.10 -20.79
CA VAL A 65 13.67 -2.39 -19.89
C VAL A 65 14.58 -1.16 -19.80
N GLY A 66 15.05 -0.62 -20.94
CA GLY A 66 15.89 0.57 -20.97
C GLY A 66 15.19 1.81 -20.39
N ALA A 67 13.87 1.94 -20.62
CA ALA A 67 13.06 2.98 -19.99
C ALA A 67 13.03 2.85 -18.45
N LEU A 68 12.86 1.64 -17.92
CA LEU A 68 12.94 1.40 -16.47
C LEU A 68 14.34 1.63 -15.93
N ALA A 69 15.39 1.17 -16.63
CA ALA A 69 16.78 1.35 -16.23
C ALA A 69 17.11 2.83 -16.06
N THR A 70 16.73 3.65 -17.04
CA THR A 70 16.90 5.11 -17.02
C THR A 70 16.18 5.77 -15.83
N ARG A 71 14.99 5.28 -15.46
CA ARG A 71 14.22 5.80 -14.32
C ARG A 71 14.79 5.34 -12.97
N LEU A 72 15.39 4.16 -12.93
CA LEU A 72 15.97 3.56 -11.71
C LEU A 72 17.39 4.06 -11.43
N GLU A 73 18.16 4.41 -12.45
CA GLU A 73 19.57 4.80 -12.32
C GLU A 73 19.81 5.94 -11.30
N PRO A 74 19.05 7.05 -11.29
CA PRO A 74 19.27 8.14 -10.33
C PRO A 74 19.02 7.73 -8.87
N LEU A 75 18.20 6.69 -8.67
CA LEU A 75 17.94 6.13 -7.35
C LEU A 75 19.04 5.15 -6.96
N LEU A 76 19.40 4.23 -7.86
CA LEU A 76 20.25 3.08 -7.54
C LEU A 76 21.74 3.41 -7.58
N VAL A 77 22.17 4.41 -8.36
CA VAL A 77 23.57 4.76 -8.54
C VAL A 77 23.79 6.20 -8.08
N ASP A 78 24.71 6.40 -7.15
CA ASP A 78 25.07 7.75 -6.72
C ASP A 78 26.09 8.43 -7.66
N GLU A 79 26.36 9.72 -7.43
CA GLU A 79 27.31 10.52 -8.23
C GLU A 79 28.74 9.95 -8.28
N LYS A 80 29.09 9.02 -7.38
CA LYS A 80 30.39 8.35 -7.33
C LYS A 80 30.35 6.95 -7.96
N GLY A 81 29.25 6.59 -8.63
CA GLY A 81 29.04 5.29 -9.25
C GLY A 81 28.79 4.17 -8.24
N ARG A 82 28.42 4.47 -6.99
CA ARG A 82 28.15 3.44 -5.98
C ARG A 82 26.71 2.96 -6.07
N SER A 83 26.53 1.64 -6.07
CA SER A 83 25.25 0.95 -6.09
C SER A 83 24.93 0.24 -4.75
N PRO A 84 23.66 -0.11 -4.48
CA PRO A 84 23.32 -0.93 -3.33
C PRO A 84 23.92 -2.33 -3.45
N LYS A 85 24.19 -2.96 -2.30
CA LYS A 85 24.61 -4.37 -2.27
C LYS A 85 23.46 -5.32 -2.55
N GLN A 86 22.26 -4.96 -2.09
CA GLN A 86 21.04 -5.74 -2.31
C GLN A 86 19.91 -4.84 -2.78
N VAL A 87 19.10 -5.38 -3.70
CA VAL A 87 17.80 -4.83 -4.07
C VAL A 87 16.75 -5.86 -3.68
N VAL A 88 15.89 -5.50 -2.72
CA VAL A 88 14.85 -6.37 -2.17
C VAL A 88 13.50 -5.94 -2.70
N LEU A 89 12.74 -6.87 -3.27
CA LEU A 89 11.53 -6.58 -4.02
C LEU A 89 10.32 -7.32 -3.47
N ALA A 90 9.27 -6.59 -3.13
CA ALA A 90 7.90 -7.11 -3.06
C ALA A 90 7.20 -6.75 -4.37
N SER A 91 6.43 -7.69 -4.93
CA SER A 91 5.82 -7.52 -6.25
C SER A 91 4.54 -8.31 -6.37
N VAL A 92 3.51 -7.65 -6.88
CA VAL A 92 2.20 -8.24 -7.23
C VAL A 92 1.83 -8.01 -8.70
N VAL A 93 2.79 -7.60 -9.51
CA VAL A 93 2.61 -7.44 -10.96
C VAL A 93 2.74 -8.76 -11.71
N GLU A 94 2.26 -8.77 -12.94
CA GLU A 94 2.36 -9.89 -13.86
C GLU A 94 3.81 -10.25 -14.20
N PRO A 95 4.09 -11.51 -14.63
CA PRO A 95 5.45 -11.99 -14.88
C PRO A 95 6.27 -11.10 -15.82
N ARG A 96 5.64 -10.54 -16.86
CA ARG A 96 6.33 -9.70 -17.84
C ARG A 96 6.92 -8.42 -17.22
N ARG A 97 6.15 -7.70 -16.40
CA ARG A 97 6.64 -6.51 -15.69
C ARG A 97 7.67 -6.86 -14.62
N ARG A 98 7.51 -8.03 -13.97
CA ARG A 98 8.50 -8.56 -13.04
C ARG A 98 9.85 -8.79 -13.73
N ASP A 99 9.84 -9.40 -14.92
CA ASP A 99 11.04 -9.67 -15.71
C ASP A 99 11.69 -8.37 -16.19
N TRP A 100 10.89 -7.40 -16.66
CA TRP A 100 11.40 -6.08 -17.04
C TRP A 100 12.11 -5.38 -15.90
N LEU A 101 11.49 -5.33 -14.72
CA LEU A 101 12.07 -4.70 -13.54
C LEU A 101 13.36 -5.40 -13.10
N GLY A 102 13.36 -6.74 -13.06
CA GLY A 102 14.55 -7.51 -12.72
C GLY A 102 15.71 -7.26 -13.68
N THR A 103 15.42 -7.18 -14.98
CA THR A 103 16.42 -6.95 -16.03
C THR A 103 16.98 -5.53 -15.95
N ALA A 104 16.12 -4.52 -15.80
CA ALA A 104 16.52 -3.13 -15.65
C ALA A 104 17.42 -2.91 -14.42
N ILE A 105 17.10 -3.55 -13.29
CA ILE A 105 17.94 -3.50 -12.09
C ILE A 105 19.31 -4.14 -12.35
N ALA A 106 19.35 -5.29 -13.04
CA ALA A 106 20.59 -5.97 -13.37
C ALA A 106 21.48 -5.15 -14.33
N GLU A 107 20.89 -4.40 -15.25
CA GLU A 107 21.61 -3.47 -16.14
C GLU A 107 22.21 -2.28 -15.36
N VAL A 108 21.43 -1.69 -14.46
CA VAL A 108 21.84 -0.50 -13.68
C VAL A 108 22.86 -0.85 -12.58
N CYS A 109 22.68 -1.98 -11.90
CA CYS A 109 23.55 -2.39 -10.79
C CYS A 109 23.88 -3.90 -10.84
N PRO A 110 24.75 -4.34 -11.76
CA PRO A 110 25.03 -5.76 -12.02
C PRO A 110 25.68 -6.51 -10.86
N GLN A 111 26.23 -5.79 -9.88
CA GLN A 111 26.83 -6.38 -8.67
C GLN A 111 25.84 -6.50 -7.51
N ALA A 112 24.63 -5.95 -7.63
CA ALA A 112 23.63 -6.01 -6.57
C ALA A 112 22.93 -7.37 -6.58
N GLU A 113 22.79 -7.97 -5.40
CA GLU A 113 21.95 -9.16 -5.23
C GLU A 113 20.47 -8.76 -5.30
N CYS A 114 19.74 -9.30 -6.27
CA CYS A 114 18.30 -9.11 -6.38
C CYS A 114 17.55 -10.20 -5.62
N ARG A 115 16.78 -9.81 -4.61
CA ARG A 115 15.99 -10.73 -3.77
C ARG A 115 14.52 -10.41 -3.85
N TRP A 116 13.74 -11.33 -4.40
CA TRP A 116 12.28 -11.25 -4.39
C TRP A 116 11.74 -11.82 -3.08
N LEU A 117 10.86 -11.08 -2.42
CA LEU A 117 10.19 -11.51 -1.21
C LEU A 117 9.02 -12.43 -1.54
N GLU A 118 8.83 -13.40 -0.65
CA GLU A 118 7.75 -14.37 -0.67
C GLU A 118 7.02 -14.32 0.66
N VAL A 119 5.74 -14.66 0.66
CA VAL A 119 4.92 -14.69 1.88
C VAL A 119 5.21 -15.97 2.67
N PRO A 120 5.75 -15.87 3.91
CA PRO A 120 5.84 -17.01 4.82
C PRO A 120 4.47 -17.33 5.43
N GLY A 121 4.27 -18.58 5.88
CA GLY A 121 3.08 -18.92 6.69
C GLY A 121 3.01 -18.19 8.04
N LYS A 122 4.16 -17.78 8.60
CA LYS A 122 4.26 -16.94 9.79
C LYS A 122 5.55 -16.13 9.77
N CYS A 123 5.47 -14.83 10.06
CA CYS A 123 6.64 -13.98 10.31
C CYS A 123 6.21 -12.68 11.00
N CYS A 124 7.12 -12.02 11.73
CA CYS A 124 6.87 -10.71 12.34
C CYS A 124 5.55 -10.66 13.15
N HIS A 125 5.29 -11.69 13.95
CA HIS A 125 4.06 -11.88 14.74
C HIS A 125 2.76 -12.09 13.95
N VAL A 126 2.78 -12.08 12.61
CA VAL A 126 1.61 -12.38 11.79
C VAL A 126 1.62 -13.84 11.34
N ARG A 127 0.48 -14.53 11.46
CA ARG A 127 0.23 -15.88 10.91
C ARG A 127 -0.78 -15.79 9.77
N VAL A 128 -0.48 -16.37 8.61
CA VAL A 128 -1.30 -16.27 7.40
C VAL A 128 -2.48 -17.24 7.47
N ALA A 129 -3.68 -16.75 7.12
CA ALA A 129 -4.92 -17.54 7.11
C ALA A 129 -5.09 -18.41 5.84
N TYR A 130 -4.44 -18.02 4.75
CA TYR A 130 -4.56 -18.70 3.46
C TYR A 130 -3.97 -20.12 3.57
N GLU A 131 -4.65 -21.09 2.95
CA GLU A 131 -4.18 -22.48 2.89
C GLU A 131 -2.77 -22.56 2.29
N SER A 132 -2.56 -21.85 1.18
CA SER A 132 -1.26 -21.61 0.58
C SER A 132 -0.85 -20.15 0.85
N PRO A 133 0.15 -19.89 1.72
CA PRO A 133 0.63 -18.53 1.97
C PRO A 133 1.10 -17.80 0.70
N ALA A 134 1.56 -18.54 -0.32
CA ALA A 134 2.03 -17.97 -1.59
C ALA A 134 0.91 -17.31 -2.41
N ASP A 135 -0.35 -17.63 -2.13
CA ASP A 135 -1.51 -17.04 -2.82
C ASP A 135 -1.93 -15.68 -2.22
N LEU A 136 -1.37 -15.31 -1.06
CA LEU A 136 -1.54 -13.99 -0.48
C LEU A 136 -0.59 -12.99 -1.15
N GLY A 137 -1.11 -11.83 -1.55
CA GLY A 137 -0.28 -10.72 -2.05
C GLY A 137 0.80 -10.33 -1.03
N VAL A 138 2.06 -10.30 -1.48
CA VAL A 138 3.19 -9.96 -0.62
C VAL A 138 3.13 -8.52 -0.11
N ASP A 139 2.51 -7.61 -0.87
CA ASP A 139 2.19 -6.25 -0.46
C ASP A 139 1.23 -6.20 0.74
N ARG A 140 0.15 -6.99 0.71
CA ARG A 140 -0.81 -7.15 1.82
C ARG A 140 -0.13 -7.74 3.05
N PHE A 141 0.70 -8.76 2.88
CA PHE A 141 1.47 -9.34 3.98
C PHE A 141 2.43 -8.32 4.61
N CYS A 142 3.18 -7.58 3.79
CA CYS A 142 4.06 -6.51 4.24
C CYS A 142 3.30 -5.42 5.02
N ALA A 143 2.15 -4.97 4.52
CA ALA A 143 1.30 -4.02 5.22
C ALA A 143 0.85 -4.54 6.59
N MET A 144 0.41 -5.80 6.67
CA MET A 144 -0.03 -6.42 7.92
C MET A 144 1.08 -6.51 8.97
N ILE A 145 2.29 -6.93 8.59
CA ILE A 145 3.39 -7.04 9.56
C ILE A 145 3.88 -5.68 10.05
N GLU A 146 3.78 -4.63 9.23
CA GLU A 146 4.11 -3.28 9.67
C GLU A 146 3.02 -2.75 10.60
N ALA A 147 1.74 -2.90 10.26
CA ALA A 147 0.63 -2.49 11.11
C ALA A 147 0.68 -3.17 12.48
N ARG A 148 0.94 -4.49 12.51
CA ARG A 148 1.13 -5.24 13.77
C ARG A 148 2.31 -4.71 14.59
N ALA A 149 3.40 -4.29 13.95
CA ALA A 149 4.53 -3.73 14.67
C ALA A 149 4.25 -2.32 15.23
N CYS A 150 3.48 -1.49 14.51
CA CYS A 150 3.05 -0.17 14.96
C CYS A 150 2.01 -0.23 16.07
N HIS A 151 1.14 -1.24 16.04
CA HIS A 151 0.01 -1.41 16.94
C HIS A 151 0.01 -2.84 17.52
N PRO A 152 0.88 -3.13 18.49
CA PRO A 152 0.95 -4.45 19.12
C PRO A 152 -0.31 -4.74 19.95
N ASP A 153 -0.56 -6.04 20.17
CA ASP A 153 -1.49 -6.55 21.18
C ASP A 153 -2.96 -6.07 21.09
N ARG A 154 -3.42 -5.68 19.89
CA ARG A 154 -4.83 -5.33 19.62
C ARG A 154 -5.31 -5.81 18.25
N PRO A 155 -6.62 -5.97 18.03
CA PRO A 155 -7.17 -6.29 16.71
C PRO A 155 -6.93 -5.16 15.71
N LEU A 156 -6.62 -5.51 14.46
CA LEU A 156 -6.36 -4.55 13.39
C LEU A 156 -7.18 -4.88 12.13
N ALA A 157 -7.70 -3.86 11.47
CA ALA A 157 -8.13 -3.94 10.08
C ALA A 157 -7.16 -3.12 9.22
N VAL A 158 -6.34 -3.80 8.42
CA VAL A 158 -5.31 -3.17 7.60
C VAL A 158 -5.87 -2.92 6.21
N ILE A 159 -6.02 -1.64 5.85
CA ILE A 159 -6.64 -1.22 4.61
C ILE A 159 -5.62 -0.49 3.73
N ASN A 160 -5.41 -0.97 2.51
CA ASN A 160 -4.59 -0.27 1.52
C ASN A 160 -5.49 0.21 0.39
N ALA A 161 -5.66 1.53 0.27
CA ALA A 161 -6.52 2.19 -0.70
C ALA A 161 -5.71 2.71 -1.89
N GLY A 162 -5.85 2.05 -3.04
CA GLY A 162 -5.28 2.49 -4.30
C GLY A 162 -6.03 1.90 -5.48
N THR A 163 -5.30 1.34 -6.45
CA THR A 163 -5.88 0.72 -7.67
C THR A 163 -6.95 -0.32 -7.34
N ALA A 164 -6.65 -1.17 -6.37
CA ALA A 164 -7.62 -1.94 -5.62
C ALA A 164 -7.60 -1.44 -4.17
N ILE A 165 -8.70 -1.65 -3.46
CA ILE A 165 -8.74 -1.48 -2.00
C ILE A 165 -8.64 -2.87 -1.40
N THR A 166 -7.60 -3.13 -0.62
CA THR A 166 -7.46 -4.38 0.13
C THR A 166 -7.78 -4.13 1.58
N LEU A 167 -8.49 -5.03 2.24
CA LEU A 167 -8.76 -4.99 3.68
C LEU A 167 -8.43 -6.34 4.28
N ASP A 168 -7.53 -6.40 5.26
CA ASP A 168 -7.13 -7.62 5.95
C ASP A 168 -7.36 -7.47 7.45
N VAL A 169 -7.95 -8.48 8.11
CA VAL A 169 -8.22 -8.43 9.55
C VAL A 169 -7.21 -9.28 10.31
N LEU A 170 -6.63 -8.72 11.36
CA LEU A 170 -5.75 -9.38 12.31
C LEU A 170 -6.41 -9.43 13.70
N ALA A 171 -6.47 -10.62 14.30
CA ALA A 171 -6.74 -10.79 15.73
C ALA A 171 -5.60 -10.21 16.57
N ALA A 172 -5.84 -9.91 17.84
CA ALA A 172 -4.86 -9.29 18.75
C ALA A 172 -3.56 -10.11 18.88
N ASP A 173 -3.67 -11.44 18.79
CA ASP A 173 -2.55 -12.38 18.83
C ASP A 173 -1.75 -12.49 17.51
N GLY A 174 -2.12 -11.69 16.51
CA GLY A 174 -1.51 -11.66 15.17
C GLY A 174 -1.98 -12.76 14.21
N GLN A 175 -3.07 -13.47 14.51
CA GLN A 175 -3.71 -14.33 13.53
C GLN A 175 -4.37 -13.48 12.42
N HIS A 176 -3.99 -13.68 11.17
CA HIS A 176 -4.74 -13.16 10.02
C HIS A 176 -6.06 -13.95 9.89
N LEU A 177 -7.18 -13.25 9.81
CA LEU A 177 -8.54 -13.82 9.77
C LEU A 177 -9.14 -13.83 8.35
N GLY A 178 -8.33 -13.47 7.34
CA GLY A 178 -8.76 -13.25 5.97
C GLY A 178 -8.97 -11.77 5.65
N GLY A 179 -9.43 -11.52 4.43
CA GLY A 179 -9.60 -10.16 3.93
C GLY A 179 -10.45 -10.07 2.67
N LEU A 180 -10.59 -8.83 2.18
CA LEU A 180 -11.32 -8.46 0.97
C LEU A 180 -10.39 -7.77 -0.02
N ILE A 181 -10.74 -7.91 -1.30
CA ILE A 181 -10.20 -7.10 -2.39
C ILE A 181 -11.39 -6.45 -3.10
N LEU A 182 -11.46 -5.13 -3.03
CA LEU A 182 -12.50 -4.31 -3.65
C LEU A 182 -11.91 -3.52 -4.82
N PRO A 183 -12.68 -3.22 -5.86
CA PRO A 183 -12.23 -2.31 -6.90
C PRO A 183 -12.06 -0.90 -6.30
N GLY A 184 -10.89 -0.28 -6.50
CA GLY A 184 -10.67 1.12 -6.15
C GLY A 184 -11.47 2.06 -7.05
N TRP A 185 -11.46 3.36 -6.75
CA TRP A 185 -12.27 4.34 -7.48
C TRP A 185 -12.06 4.28 -8.99
N ARG A 186 -10.81 4.28 -9.44
CA ARG A 186 -10.49 4.26 -10.88
C ARG A 186 -10.95 2.95 -11.53
N ALA A 187 -10.76 1.82 -10.87
CA ALA A 187 -11.18 0.51 -11.35
C ALA A 187 -12.70 0.41 -11.52
N GLN A 188 -13.48 0.96 -10.57
CA GLN A 188 -14.94 1.00 -10.68
C GLN A 188 -15.41 1.82 -11.89
N LEU A 189 -14.78 2.97 -12.13
CA LEU A 189 -15.12 3.82 -13.27
C LEU A 189 -14.81 3.12 -14.61
N GLN A 190 -13.65 2.46 -14.69
CA GLN A 190 -13.26 1.67 -15.86
C GLN A 190 -14.21 0.49 -16.09
N ALA A 191 -14.63 -0.19 -15.02
CA ALA A 191 -15.59 -1.29 -15.10
C ALA A 191 -16.95 -0.81 -15.63
N LEU A 192 -17.46 0.33 -15.13
CA LEU A 192 -18.70 0.94 -15.63
C LEU A 192 -18.58 1.36 -17.10
N ARG A 193 -17.46 1.95 -17.51
CA ARG A 193 -17.21 2.33 -18.91
C ARG A 193 -17.27 1.12 -19.85
N ALA A 194 -16.67 0.01 -19.43
CA ALA A 194 -16.66 -1.23 -20.22
C ALA A 194 -18.04 -1.90 -20.27
N ALA A 195 -18.76 -1.95 -19.15
CA ALA A 195 -20.04 -2.65 -19.04
C ALA A 195 -21.22 -1.86 -19.61
N ALA A 196 -21.17 -0.53 -19.57
CA ALA A 196 -22.24 0.36 -20.03
C ALA A 196 -21.70 1.50 -20.91
N PRO A 197 -21.39 1.24 -22.19
CA PRO A 197 -20.78 2.22 -23.10
C PRO A 197 -21.57 3.53 -23.26
N ALA A 198 -22.90 3.50 -23.08
CA ALA A 198 -23.75 4.69 -23.11
C ALA A 198 -23.45 5.71 -21.99
N LEU A 199 -22.76 5.27 -20.91
CA LEU A 199 -22.30 6.15 -19.83
C LEU A 199 -20.99 6.88 -20.16
N ALA A 200 -20.32 6.55 -21.27
CA ALA A 200 -19.01 7.11 -21.62
C ALA A 200 -18.96 8.65 -21.57
N PRO A 201 -19.94 9.42 -22.09
CA PRO A 201 -19.90 10.87 -22.00
C PRO A 201 -19.93 11.41 -20.55
N ALA A 202 -20.69 10.77 -19.67
CA ALA A 202 -20.75 11.16 -18.25
C ALA A 202 -19.45 10.79 -17.51
N ILE A 203 -18.88 9.62 -17.83
CA ILE A 203 -17.58 9.18 -17.30
C ILE A 203 -16.46 10.12 -17.74
N GLU A 204 -16.43 10.46 -19.03
CA GLU A 204 -15.48 11.43 -19.57
C GLU A 204 -15.66 12.79 -18.89
N SER A 205 -16.89 13.25 -18.67
CA SER A 205 -17.12 14.48 -17.91
C SER A 205 -16.55 14.44 -16.50
N LEU A 206 -16.60 13.31 -15.80
CA LEU A 206 -15.98 13.15 -14.47
C LEU A 206 -14.45 13.17 -14.55
N GLU A 207 -13.88 12.53 -15.58
CA GLU A 207 -12.43 12.52 -15.85
C GLU A 207 -11.92 13.92 -16.24
N HIS A 208 -12.73 14.74 -16.92
CA HIS A 208 -12.37 16.12 -17.30
C HIS A 208 -12.64 17.14 -16.19
N ALA A 209 -13.68 16.92 -15.36
CA ALA A 209 -13.98 17.77 -14.21
C ALA A 209 -12.96 17.63 -13.08
N GLY A 210 -12.13 16.59 -13.12
CA GLY A 210 -10.91 16.43 -12.33
C GLY A 210 -9.71 16.21 -13.24
N GLU A 211 -9.14 17.30 -13.77
CA GLU A 211 -7.88 17.41 -14.54
C GLU A 211 -6.95 16.18 -14.44
N PHE A 212 -6.38 15.76 -15.58
CA PHE A 212 -5.31 14.76 -15.69
C PHE A 212 -4.09 15.03 -14.79
N ALA A 213 -4.21 14.78 -13.49
CA ALA A 213 -3.11 14.73 -12.55
C ALA A 213 -3.28 13.48 -11.67
N GLU A 214 -2.42 12.50 -11.89
CA GLU A 214 -1.99 11.56 -10.85
C GLU A 214 -1.68 12.33 -9.54
N PRO A 215 -1.85 11.69 -8.38
CA PRO A 215 -2.42 12.29 -7.19
C PRO A 215 -1.55 13.42 -6.62
N ARG A 216 -2.12 14.62 -6.57
CA ARG A 216 -1.72 15.67 -5.63
C ARG A 216 -2.94 16.27 -4.99
N ASP A 217 -3.13 15.92 -3.72
CA ASP A 217 -3.35 16.91 -2.66
C ASP A 217 -4.62 17.80 -2.75
N THR A 218 -5.61 17.44 -3.55
CA THR A 218 -6.95 18.00 -3.39
C THR A 218 -7.94 16.86 -3.25
N ALA A 219 -8.23 16.52 -1.99
CA ALA A 219 -9.50 15.97 -1.61
C ALA A 219 -10.58 16.82 -2.29
N ALA A 220 -11.15 16.35 -3.40
CA ALA A 220 -12.47 16.82 -3.77
C ALA A 220 -13.36 16.33 -2.63
N PRO A 221 -13.81 17.23 -1.72
CA PRO A 221 -14.56 16.78 -0.56
C PRO A 221 -15.78 16.06 -1.09
N VAL A 222 -16.08 14.90 -0.50
CA VAL A 222 -17.33 14.18 -0.75
C VAL A 222 -18.46 15.22 -0.73
N PRO A 223 -19.17 15.46 -1.86
CA PRO A 223 -20.14 16.55 -1.93
C PRO A 223 -21.14 16.45 -0.77
N GLU A 224 -21.50 17.58 -0.14
CA GLU A 224 -22.43 17.64 1.01
C GLU A 224 -23.77 16.92 0.73
N THR A 225 -24.15 16.80 -0.54
CA THR A 225 -25.30 16.02 -1.02
C THR A 225 -25.21 14.52 -0.68
N THR A 226 -24.00 13.95 -0.68
CA THR A 226 -23.71 12.58 -0.21
C THR A 226 -24.03 12.40 1.27
N ARG A 227 -23.80 13.45 2.09
CA ARG A 227 -24.01 13.39 3.54
C ARG A 227 -25.47 13.48 3.95
N ARG A 228 -26.34 14.14 3.17
CA ARG A 228 -27.73 14.41 3.60
C ARG A 228 -28.78 13.48 3.00
N LEU A 229 -28.64 13.00 1.75
CA LEU A 229 -29.61 12.08 1.14
C LEU A 229 -29.00 11.09 0.12
N GLY A 230 -27.74 11.24 -0.28
CA GLY A 230 -26.97 10.22 -1.00
C GLY A 230 -27.37 9.92 -2.45
N LEU A 231 -28.39 10.58 -3.00
CA LEU A 231 -28.92 10.32 -4.34
C LEU A 231 -28.69 11.52 -5.28
N ALA A 232 -28.45 11.21 -6.55
CA ALA A 232 -28.21 12.19 -7.61
C ALA A 232 -29.41 12.32 -8.56
N ALA A 233 -29.51 13.47 -9.22
CA ALA A 233 -30.49 13.74 -10.28
C ALA A 233 -29.85 13.89 -11.67
N ASP A 234 -28.55 13.60 -11.79
CA ASP A 234 -27.80 13.56 -13.05
C ASP A 234 -26.86 12.34 -13.09
N THR A 235 -26.52 11.88 -14.30
CA THR A 235 -25.79 10.64 -14.51
C THR A 235 -24.35 10.68 -13.96
N ALA A 236 -23.65 11.80 -14.11
CA ALA A 236 -22.27 11.93 -13.66
C ALA A 236 -22.19 11.87 -12.13
N THR A 237 -23.03 12.63 -11.44
CA THR A 237 -23.14 12.58 -9.98
C THR A 237 -23.65 11.22 -9.51
N ALA A 238 -24.57 10.57 -10.23
CA ALA A 238 -25.05 9.23 -9.87
C ALA A 238 -23.93 8.18 -9.91
N ILE A 239 -23.07 8.23 -10.94
CA ILE A 239 -21.88 7.38 -11.04
C ILE A 239 -20.93 7.67 -9.87
N GLU A 240 -20.65 8.94 -9.60
CA GLU A 240 -19.71 9.33 -8.55
C GLU A 240 -20.20 8.90 -7.16
N LEU A 241 -21.46 9.19 -6.81
CA LEU A 241 -22.05 8.79 -5.54
C LEU A 241 -22.13 7.26 -5.40
N GLY A 242 -22.51 6.55 -6.47
CA GLY A 242 -22.57 5.09 -6.46
C GLY A 242 -21.22 4.45 -6.13
N ARG A 243 -20.13 5.01 -6.68
CA ARG A 243 -18.75 4.55 -6.39
C ARG A 243 -18.37 4.74 -4.92
N HIS A 244 -18.67 5.92 -4.36
CA HIS A 244 -18.43 6.19 -2.94
C HIS A 244 -19.24 5.27 -2.04
N TRP A 245 -20.54 5.10 -2.33
CA TRP A 245 -21.42 4.22 -1.56
C TRP A 245 -20.94 2.77 -1.56
N LEU A 246 -20.48 2.25 -2.71
CA LEU A 246 -19.98 0.89 -2.81
C LEU A 246 -18.78 0.66 -1.88
N ILE A 247 -17.84 1.61 -1.83
CA ILE A 247 -16.66 1.54 -0.98
C ILE A 247 -17.03 1.74 0.49
N ALA A 248 -17.75 2.82 0.80
CA ALA A 248 -18.14 3.17 2.17
C ALA A 248 -18.95 2.05 2.82
N ALA A 249 -19.97 1.54 2.14
CA ALA A 249 -20.80 0.47 2.68
C ALA A 249 -19.99 -0.82 2.88
N GLY A 250 -19.16 -1.21 1.89
CA GLY A 250 -18.34 -2.42 1.98
C GLY A 250 -17.34 -2.36 3.14
N VAL A 251 -16.62 -1.24 3.28
CA VAL A 251 -15.61 -1.06 4.32
C VAL A 251 -16.25 -0.91 5.70
N ASN A 252 -17.24 -0.02 5.87
CA ASN A 252 -17.87 0.21 7.17
C ASN A 252 -18.62 -1.03 7.68
N GLN A 253 -19.32 -1.75 6.81
CA GLN A 253 -19.98 -2.99 7.20
C GLN A 253 -18.97 -4.04 7.68
N MET A 254 -17.82 -4.15 7.02
CA MET A 254 -16.77 -5.09 7.40
C MET A 254 -16.16 -4.71 8.75
N LEU A 255 -15.81 -3.44 8.94
CA LEU A 255 -15.26 -2.93 10.19
C LEU A 255 -16.23 -3.13 11.36
N SER A 256 -17.50 -2.79 11.18
CA SER A 256 -18.55 -2.97 12.19
C SER A 256 -18.70 -4.45 12.59
N VAL A 257 -18.82 -5.36 11.62
CA VAL A 257 -18.95 -6.81 11.89
C VAL A 257 -17.74 -7.36 12.64
N TRP A 258 -16.53 -6.96 12.28
CA TRP A 258 -15.32 -7.47 12.93
C TRP A 258 -15.04 -6.81 14.27
N GLN A 259 -15.42 -5.55 14.47
CA GLN A 259 -15.38 -4.91 15.77
C GLN A 259 -16.27 -5.65 16.78
N GLU A 260 -17.47 -6.07 16.36
CA GLU A 260 -18.36 -6.88 17.20
C GLU A 260 -17.76 -8.27 17.47
N ARG A 261 -17.21 -8.94 16.45
CA ARG A 261 -16.64 -10.29 16.60
C ARG A 261 -15.38 -10.35 17.47
N LEU A 262 -14.60 -9.28 17.48
CA LEU A 262 -13.33 -9.18 18.21
C LEU A 262 -13.47 -8.35 19.49
N ALA A 263 -14.70 -8.06 19.94
CA ALA A 263 -14.97 -7.22 21.09
C ALA A 263 -14.25 -7.70 22.37
N ASP A 264 -14.13 -9.02 22.55
CA ASP A 264 -13.43 -9.64 23.69
C ASP A 264 -11.90 -9.48 23.62
N GLU A 265 -11.35 -9.18 22.44
CA GLU A 265 -9.91 -8.96 22.21
C GLU A 265 -9.52 -7.47 22.29
N GLY A 266 -10.50 -6.57 22.39
CA GLY A 266 -10.29 -5.12 22.48
C GLY A 266 -10.77 -4.36 21.22
N PRO A 267 -10.64 -3.02 21.22
CA PRO A 267 -11.13 -2.19 20.13
C PRO A 267 -10.35 -2.44 18.84
N LEU A 268 -11.09 -2.75 17.76
CA LEU A 268 -10.55 -2.85 16.41
C LEU A 268 -10.04 -1.49 15.94
N LEU A 269 -8.79 -1.41 15.48
CA LEU A 269 -8.24 -0.23 14.83
C LEU A 269 -8.15 -0.46 13.33
N ALA A 270 -8.79 0.41 12.53
CA ALA A 270 -8.57 0.45 11.10
C ALA A 270 -7.31 1.26 10.76
N VAL A 271 -6.28 0.59 10.22
CA VAL A 271 -5.03 1.20 9.78
C VAL A 271 -5.09 1.39 8.28
N ILE A 272 -5.16 2.63 7.81
CA ILE A 272 -5.44 2.96 6.41
C ILE A 272 -4.17 3.54 5.75
N ALA A 273 -3.80 2.98 4.61
CA ALA A 273 -2.67 3.41 3.81
C ALA A 273 -3.06 3.50 2.33
N GLY A 274 -2.12 3.94 1.49
CA GLY A 274 -2.28 3.99 0.04
C GLY A 274 -2.56 5.40 -0.50
N GLY A 275 -2.64 5.52 -1.82
CA GLY A 275 -2.81 6.82 -2.50
C GLY A 275 -4.19 7.44 -2.32
N ASP A 276 -5.20 6.62 -2.04
CA ASP A 276 -6.58 7.06 -1.79
C ASP A 276 -6.95 6.98 -0.30
N ALA A 277 -5.95 6.98 0.60
CA ALA A 277 -6.14 6.77 2.03
C ALA A 277 -7.01 7.87 2.68
N ASP A 278 -6.70 9.15 2.42
CA ASP A 278 -7.47 10.28 2.94
C ASP A 278 -8.93 10.23 2.46
N ARG A 279 -9.11 9.96 1.16
CA ARG A 279 -10.43 9.83 0.54
C ARG A 279 -11.25 8.70 1.17
N LEU A 280 -10.60 7.59 1.53
CA LEU A 280 -11.27 6.50 2.22
C LEU A 280 -11.56 6.84 3.69
N ALA A 281 -10.65 7.50 4.38
CA ALA A 281 -10.85 7.91 5.78
C ALA A 281 -12.08 8.82 5.94
N ASP A 282 -12.30 9.73 5.00
CA ASP A 282 -13.50 10.59 4.95
C ASP A 282 -14.82 9.81 4.82
N LEU A 283 -14.78 8.54 4.37
CA LEU A 283 -15.94 7.68 4.22
C LEU A 283 -16.16 6.72 5.39
N ILE A 284 -15.21 6.62 6.32
CA ILE A 284 -15.34 5.73 7.47
C ILE A 284 -16.30 6.32 8.48
N ASP A 285 -17.15 5.47 9.07
CA ASP A 285 -18.05 5.86 10.15
C ASP A 285 -17.23 6.47 11.30
N PRO A 286 -17.51 7.72 11.72
CA PRO A 286 -16.78 8.38 12.81
C PRO A 286 -16.79 7.63 14.14
N ALA A 287 -17.69 6.67 14.34
CA ALA A 287 -17.72 5.79 15.51
C ALA A 287 -16.64 4.70 15.49
N LEU A 288 -16.03 4.44 14.33
CA LEU A 288 -14.99 3.42 14.15
C LEU A 288 -13.59 4.05 14.30
N GLU A 289 -12.79 3.49 15.20
CA GLU A 289 -11.41 3.95 15.42
C GLU A 289 -10.54 3.67 14.19
N HIS A 290 -9.90 4.70 13.66
CA HIS A 290 -9.03 4.58 12.50
C HIS A 290 -7.84 5.54 12.56
N CYS A 291 -6.77 5.20 11.85
CA CYS A 291 -5.61 6.06 11.63
C CYS A 291 -5.08 5.94 10.20
N LEU A 292 -4.36 6.98 9.75
CA LEU A 292 -3.64 6.99 8.49
C LEU A 292 -2.18 6.63 8.73
N GLU A 293 -1.64 5.71 7.93
CA GLU A 293 -0.23 5.32 7.96
C GLU A 293 0.37 5.42 6.55
N ALA A 294 1.36 6.31 6.41
CA ALA A 294 2.09 6.47 5.15
C ALA A 294 3.07 5.31 4.92
N ASP A 295 3.15 4.85 3.67
CA ASP A 295 4.13 3.86 3.19
C ASP A 295 4.20 2.54 3.98
N LEU A 296 3.07 2.13 4.55
CA LEU A 296 2.91 0.92 5.34
C LEU A 296 3.47 -0.33 4.64
N VAL A 297 3.22 -0.48 3.34
CA VAL A 297 3.73 -1.60 2.53
C VAL A 297 5.25 -1.58 2.48
N LEU A 298 5.86 -0.45 2.16
CA LEU A 298 7.31 -0.35 1.95
C LEU A 298 8.08 -0.51 3.26
N ALA A 299 7.56 0.03 4.37
CA ALA A 299 8.09 -0.25 5.70
C ALA A 299 8.00 -1.75 6.04
N GLY A 300 6.88 -2.40 5.67
CA GLY A 300 6.73 -3.85 5.73
C GLY A 300 7.76 -4.62 4.91
N VAL A 301 8.08 -4.19 3.68
CA VAL A 301 9.14 -4.78 2.84
C VAL A 301 10.47 -4.75 3.57
N VAL A 302 10.84 -3.60 4.15
CA VAL A 302 12.07 -3.45 4.94
C VAL A 302 12.07 -4.40 6.13
N ARG A 303 10.94 -4.50 6.85
CA ARG A 303 10.79 -5.35 8.03
C ARG A 303 10.92 -6.83 7.68
N LEU A 304 10.23 -7.30 6.64
CA LEU A 304 10.29 -8.70 6.19
C LEU A 304 11.70 -9.07 5.73
N ALA A 305 12.35 -8.18 4.98
CA ALA A 305 13.72 -8.40 4.52
C ALA A 305 14.71 -8.60 5.67
N ARG A 306 14.52 -7.88 6.79
CA ARG A 306 15.36 -7.96 7.99
C ARG A 306 15.06 -9.20 8.85
N ALA A 307 13.80 -9.64 8.90
CA ALA A 307 13.40 -10.79 9.69
C ALA A 307 13.85 -12.15 9.12
N ARG A 308 14.22 -12.19 7.83
CA ARG A 308 14.74 -13.38 7.14
C ARG A 308 16.25 -13.31 6.91
N ARG A 309 17.01 -12.81 7.90
CA ARG A 309 18.48 -12.85 7.95
C ARG A 309 18.95 -13.87 8.98
#